data_AF-A0A8T7CH55-F1
#
_entry.id   AF-A0A8T7CH55-F1
#
_cell.length_a   1.000
_cell.length_b   1.000
_cell.length_c   1.000
_cell.angle_alpha   90.00
_cell.angle_beta   90.00
_cell.angle_gamma   90.00
#
_symmetry.space_group_name_H-M   'P 1'
#
loop_
_entity.id
_entity.type
_entity.pdbx_description
1 polymer ?
#
loop_
_entity_poly.entity_id
_entity_poly.type
_entity_poly.pdbx_seq_one_letter_code
_entity_poly.pdbx_strand_id
1 'polypeptide(L)'
;MSPDNQRPEHPQASAMGRATIGLIGVVASVGGGIGGFSNLRLLAQDFATTVDGTRAFLTPMAAYHLAWLVFFAGLLVVGVSLIYATINGRSEDIVPGPSIYVMGASLIVAAMLQLMFGRPGLAAACAVAGIALMIAEYRSAFI
;
A
#
# COMPACT_ATOMS: atom_id res chain seq x y z
N MET A 1 14.73 2.60 52.85
CA MET A 1 14.62 3.30 51.55
C MET A 1 14.87 2.29 50.46
N SER A 2 13.82 1.78 49.83
CA SER A 2 13.94 0.91 48.66
C SER A 2 14.09 1.82 47.44
N PRO A 3 15.12 1.67 46.61
CA PRO A 3 15.26 2.47 45.40
C PRO A 3 14.12 2.14 44.44
N ASP A 4 13.35 3.17 44.10
CA ASP A 4 12.28 3.12 43.10
C ASP A 4 12.84 2.62 41.77
N ASN A 5 12.29 1.51 41.32
CA ASN A 5 12.52 0.91 40.01
C ASN A 5 11.80 1.77 38.95
N GLN A 6 12.37 2.93 38.62
CA GLN A 6 11.92 3.75 37.50
C GLN A 6 12.21 2.98 36.20
N ARG A 7 11.18 2.30 35.69
CA ARG A 7 11.19 1.83 34.30
C ARG A 7 11.45 3.04 33.40
N PRO A 8 12.38 2.96 32.44
CA PRO A 8 12.57 4.05 31.49
C PRO A 8 11.26 4.24 30.73
N GLU A 9 10.67 5.43 30.88
CA GLU A 9 9.56 5.86 30.04
C GLU A 9 10.07 5.80 28.59
N HIS A 10 9.46 4.93 27.78
CA HIS A 10 9.70 4.93 26.34
C HIS A 10 9.54 6.37 25.84
N PRO A 11 10.52 6.93 25.10
CA PRO A 11 10.47 8.31 24.66
C PRO A 11 9.17 8.52 23.89
N GLN A 12 8.27 9.33 24.45
CA GLN A 12 7.08 9.81 23.75
C GLN A 12 7.55 10.33 22.40
N ALA A 13 7.22 9.64 21.31
CA ALA A 13 7.47 10.15 19.96
C ALA A 13 6.99 11.60 19.93
N SER A 14 7.88 12.53 19.60
CA SER A 14 7.61 13.97 19.71
C SER A 14 6.28 14.30 19.03
N ALA A 15 5.50 15.24 19.57
CA ALA A 15 4.20 15.60 19.00
C ALA A 15 4.27 15.89 17.48
N MET A 16 5.44 16.36 17.03
CA MET A 16 5.79 16.56 15.62
C MET A 16 5.82 15.24 14.82
N GLY A 17 6.43 14.18 15.35
CA GLY A 17 6.45 12.86 14.71
C GLY A 17 5.06 12.26 14.53
N ARG A 18 4.16 12.42 15.52
CA ARG A 18 2.77 11.95 15.43
C ARG A 18 1.97 12.69 14.36
N ALA A 19 2.16 14.01 14.24
CA ALA A 19 1.51 14.81 13.21
C ALA A 19 1.96 14.39 11.80
N THR A 20 3.24 14.08 11.61
CA THR A 20 3.76 13.58 10.34
C THR A 20 3.16 12.23 9.96
N ILE A 21 3.09 11.29 10.90
CA ILE A 21 2.49 9.96 10.68
C ILE A 21 1.00 10.09 10.30
N GLY A 22 0.26 10.94 11.01
CA GLY A 22 -1.14 11.22 10.70
C GLY A 22 -1.33 11.80 9.30
N LEU A 23 -0.48 12.74 8.90
CA LEU A 23 -0.52 13.34 7.56
C LEU A 23 -0.24 12.30 6.46
N ILE A 24 0.76 11.43 6.66
CA ILE A 24 1.05 10.32 5.73
C ILE A 24 -0.18 9.40 5.63
N GLY A 25 -0.82 9.09 6.75
CA GLY A 25 -2.04 8.28 6.79
C GLY A 25 -3.20 8.89 6.00
N VAL A 26 -3.42 10.20 6.11
CA VAL A 26 -4.44 10.93 5.34
C VAL A 26 -4.14 10.88 3.84
N VAL A 27 -2.90 11.20 3.45
CA VAL A 27 -2.49 11.19 2.03
C VAL A 27 -2.63 9.78 1.43
N ALA A 28 -2.18 8.75 2.15
CA ALA A 28 -2.32 7.37 1.74
C ALA A 28 -3.78 6.93 1.61
N SER A 29 -4.64 7.32 2.55
CA SER A 29 -6.08 6.99 2.52
C SER A 29 -6.79 7.64 1.34
N VAL A 30 -6.55 8.93 1.11
CA VAL A 30 -7.15 9.66 -0.02
C VAL A 30 -6.64 9.10 -1.36
N GLY A 31 -5.33 8.88 -1.47
CA GLY A 31 -4.72 8.30 -2.67
C GLY A 31 -5.22 6.87 -2.95
N GLY A 32 -5.30 6.04 -1.91
CA GLY A 32 -5.84 4.68 -1.97
C GLY A 32 -7.31 4.66 -2.38
N GLY A 33 -8.13 5.54 -1.81
CA GLY A 33 -9.55 5.66 -2.15
C GLY A 33 -9.78 6.10 -3.61
N ILE A 34 -9.14 7.18 -4.03
CA ILE A 34 -9.28 7.72 -5.40
C ILE A 34 -8.72 6.73 -6.44
N GLY A 35 -7.52 6.19 -6.18
CA GLY A 35 -6.85 5.25 -7.08
C GLY A 35 -7.59 3.91 -7.16
N GLY A 36 -8.08 3.41 -6.03
CA GLY A 36 -8.88 2.19 -5.96
C GLY A 36 -10.20 2.32 -6.71
N PHE A 37 -10.95 3.40 -6.47
CA PHE A 37 -12.20 3.65 -7.19
C PHE A 37 -11.99 3.78 -8.70
N SER A 38 -10.93 4.48 -9.12
CA SER A 38 -10.61 4.65 -10.54
C SER A 38 -10.31 3.32 -11.22
N ASN A 39 -9.50 2.45 -10.60
CA ASN A 39 -9.19 1.14 -11.17
C ASN A 39 -10.37 0.17 -11.10
N LEU A 40 -11.20 0.25 -10.07
CA LEU A 40 -12.44 -0.54 -9.99
C LEU A 40 -13.39 -0.19 -11.14
N ARG A 41 -13.54 1.11 -11.45
CA ARG A 41 -14.35 1.58 -12.58
C ARG A 41 -13.82 1.05 -13.91
N LEU A 42 -12.50 1.15 -14.15
CA LEU A 42 -11.88 0.67 -15.39
C LEU A 42 -12.02 -0.85 -15.53
N LEU A 43 -11.80 -1.60 -14.44
CA LEU A 43 -12.00 -3.03 -14.41
C LEU A 43 -13.46 -3.43 -14.70
N ALA A 44 -14.43 -2.69 -14.16
CA ALA A 44 -15.85 -2.91 -14.47
C ALA A 44 -16.19 -2.66 -15.94
N GLN A 45 -15.57 -1.66 -16.57
CA GLN A 45 -15.72 -1.39 -18.01
C GLN A 45 -15.10 -2.51 -18.86
N ASP A 46 -13.92 -3.01 -18.48
CA ASP A 46 -13.28 -4.15 -19.13
C ASP A 46 -14.15 -5.41 -19.02
N PHE A 47 -14.76 -5.67 -17.87
CA PHE A 47 -15.69 -6.80 -17.72
C PHE A 47 -16.96 -6.63 -18.54
N ALA A 48 -17.56 -5.44 -18.55
CA ALA A 48 -18.78 -5.18 -19.33
C ALA A 48 -18.56 -5.42 -20.83
N THR A 49 -17.43 -4.95 -21.38
CA THR A 49 -17.06 -5.17 -22.79
C THR A 49 -16.67 -6.62 -23.11
N THR A 50 -16.35 -7.41 -22.09
CA THR A 50 -16.02 -8.85 -22.22
C THR A 50 -17.29 -9.71 -22.32
N VAL A 51 -18.39 -9.29 -21.69
CA VAL A 51 -19.69 -10.00 -21.74
C VAL A 51 -20.34 -9.94 -23.13
N ASP A 52 -20.04 -8.91 -23.92
CA ASP A 52 -20.50 -8.75 -25.32
C ASP A 52 -19.76 -9.67 -26.34
N GLY A 53 -19.07 -10.71 -25.86
CA GLY A 53 -18.62 -11.84 -26.69
C GLY A 53 -17.38 -11.61 -27.56
N THR A 54 -16.70 -10.46 -27.44
CA THR A 54 -15.58 -10.10 -28.34
C THR A 54 -14.18 -10.42 -27.81
N ARG A 55 -14.02 -10.79 -26.52
CA ARG A 55 -12.70 -11.08 -25.93
C ARG A 55 -12.79 -12.24 -24.94
N ALA A 56 -12.22 -13.39 -25.27
CA ALA A 56 -12.08 -14.50 -24.33
C ALA A 56 -10.99 -14.17 -23.30
N PHE A 57 -11.32 -14.30 -22.00
CA PHE A 57 -10.44 -14.34 -20.83
C PHE A 57 -9.53 -13.11 -20.56
N LEU A 58 -9.52 -12.65 -19.30
CA LEU A 58 -8.52 -11.78 -18.63
C LEU A 58 -7.56 -11.07 -19.60
N THR A 59 -8.03 -9.98 -20.20
CA THR A 59 -7.15 -9.17 -21.04
C THR A 59 -5.97 -8.68 -20.20
N PRO A 60 -4.76 -8.52 -20.78
CA PRO A 60 -3.62 -7.95 -20.05
C PRO A 60 -3.93 -6.60 -19.38
N MET A 61 -4.90 -5.86 -19.92
CA MET A 61 -5.40 -4.61 -19.36
C MET A 61 -6.22 -4.82 -18.08
N ALA A 62 -7.13 -5.81 -18.06
CA ALA A 62 -7.88 -6.16 -16.86
C ALA A 62 -6.94 -6.62 -15.73
N ALA A 63 -5.93 -7.44 -16.06
CA ALA A 63 -4.89 -7.84 -15.10
C ALA A 63 -4.08 -6.64 -14.57
N TYR A 64 -3.81 -5.66 -15.43
CA TYR A 64 -3.13 -4.42 -15.05
C TYR A 64 -3.98 -3.58 -14.08
N HIS A 65 -5.26 -3.38 -14.38
CA HIS A 65 -6.18 -2.67 -13.48
C HIS A 65 -6.39 -3.40 -12.16
N LEU A 66 -6.42 -4.74 -12.18
CA LEU A 66 -6.51 -5.54 -10.97
C LEU A 66 -5.25 -5.37 -10.09
N ALA A 67 -4.05 -5.40 -10.67
CA ALA A 67 -2.81 -5.18 -9.93
C ALA A 67 -2.79 -3.79 -9.25
N TRP A 68 -3.18 -2.74 -9.99
CA TRP A 68 -3.30 -1.41 -9.41
C TRP A 68 -4.39 -1.29 -8.35
N LEU A 69 -5.54 -1.96 -8.55
CA LEU A 69 -6.61 -2.00 -7.58
C LEU A 69 -6.14 -2.60 -6.25
N VAL A 70 -5.41 -3.72 -6.30
CA VAL A 70 -4.80 -4.36 -5.12
C VAL A 70 -3.81 -3.42 -4.43
N PHE A 71 -2.95 -2.75 -5.20
CA PHE A 71 -2.02 -1.75 -4.67
C PHE A 71 -2.74 -0.63 -3.91
N PHE A 72 -3.76 -0.02 -4.52
CA PHE A 72 -4.49 1.10 -3.92
C PHE A 72 -5.37 0.68 -2.75
N ALA A 73 -5.94 -0.54 -2.78
CA ALA A 73 -6.65 -1.09 -1.63
C ALA A 73 -5.71 -1.29 -0.44
N GLY A 74 -4.50 -1.82 -0.68
CA GLY A 74 -3.47 -1.92 0.35
C GLY A 74 -3.05 -0.55 0.89
N LEU A 75 -2.84 0.44 0.01
CA LEU A 75 -2.50 1.82 0.39
C LEU A 75 -3.59 2.44 1.28
N LEU A 76 -4.86 2.19 0.97
CA LEU A 76 -5.99 2.63 1.78
C LEU A 76 -5.97 1.98 3.16
N VAL A 77 -5.74 0.66 3.26
CA VAL A 77 -5.65 -0.07 4.54
C VAL A 77 -4.50 0.47 5.39
N VAL A 78 -3.33 0.68 4.80
CA VAL A 78 -2.17 1.27 5.48
C VAL A 78 -2.50 2.70 5.94
N GLY A 79 -3.13 3.51 5.08
CA GLY A 79 -3.53 4.87 5.41
C GLY A 79 -4.50 4.96 6.59
N VAL A 80 -5.53 4.12 6.60
CA VAL A 80 -6.51 4.06 7.71
C VAL A 80 -5.85 3.58 9.00
N SER A 81 -4.94 2.61 8.90
CA SER A 81 -4.18 2.09 10.06
C SER A 81 -3.30 3.18 10.68
N LEU A 82 -2.61 3.98 9.85
CA LEU A 82 -1.80 5.13 10.27
C LEU A 82 -2.63 6.20 10.98
N ILE A 83 -3.81 6.52 10.45
CA ILE A 83 -4.73 7.48 11.08
C ILE A 83 -5.19 6.94 12.43
N TYR A 84 -5.59 5.68 12.50
CA TYR A 84 -6.03 5.03 13.73
C TYR A 84 -4.92 5.00 14.79
N ALA A 85 -3.69 4.64 14.40
CA ALA A 85 -2.54 4.65 15.31
C ALA A 85 -2.27 6.06 15.86
N THR A 86 -2.36 7.08 15.00
CA THR A 86 -2.18 8.49 15.38
C THR A 86 -3.22 8.95 16.39
N ILE A 87 -4.50 8.63 16.19
CA ILE A 87 -5.59 8.98 17.10
C ILE A 87 -5.41 8.31 18.46
N ASN A 88 -4.92 7.08 18.48
CA ASN A 88 -4.67 6.32 19.71
C ASN A 88 -3.32 6.60 20.37
N GLY A 89 -2.53 7.54 19.84
CA GLY A 89 -1.21 7.88 20.37
C GLY A 89 -0.17 6.76 20.28
N ARG A 90 -0.37 5.75 19.44
CA ARG A 90 0.58 4.64 19.24
C ARG A 90 1.55 4.99 18.10
N SER A 91 2.85 4.91 18.38
CA SER A 91 3.90 5.17 17.39
C SER A 91 4.63 3.91 16.89
N GLU A 92 4.46 2.76 17.54
CA GLU A 92 5.34 1.59 17.37
C GLU A 92 4.69 0.40 16.66
N ASP A 93 3.40 0.47 16.30
CA ASP A 93 2.63 -0.70 15.83
C ASP A 93 1.78 -0.36 14.61
N ILE A 94 2.44 0.23 13.60
CA ILE A 94 1.77 1.10 12.63
C ILE A 94 1.39 0.42 11.31
N VAL A 95 2.01 -0.69 10.92
CA VAL A 95 1.77 -1.25 9.59
C VAL A 95 1.32 -2.71 9.64
N PRO A 96 0.14 -3.05 9.10
CA PRO A 96 -0.29 -4.43 8.98
C PRO A 96 0.62 -5.11 7.97
N GLY A 97 1.54 -5.93 8.46
CA GLY A 97 2.60 -6.46 7.62
C GLY A 97 2.16 -7.15 6.31
N PRO A 98 1.09 -7.99 6.34
CA PRO A 98 0.57 -8.60 5.12
C PRO A 98 0.14 -7.58 4.04
N SER A 99 -0.30 -6.39 4.42
CA SER A 99 -0.75 -5.36 3.47
C SER A 99 0.42 -4.76 2.67
N ILE A 100 1.58 -4.52 3.30
CA ILE A 100 2.77 -4.02 2.60
C ILE A 100 3.29 -5.06 1.63
N TYR A 101 3.32 -6.34 2.04
CA TYR A 101 3.77 -7.43 1.17
C TYR A 101 2.91 -7.54 -0.08
N VAL A 102 1.58 -7.51 0.10
CA VAL A 102 0.61 -7.60 -1.00
C VAL A 102 0.69 -6.38 -1.92
N MET A 103 0.87 -5.18 -1.37
CA MET A 103 1.15 -3.98 -2.16
C MET A 103 2.43 -4.14 -2.98
N GLY A 104 3.51 -4.60 -2.37
CA GLY A 104 4.78 -4.87 -3.05
C GLY A 104 4.62 -5.86 -4.20
N ALA A 105 3.96 -7.00 -3.95
CA ALA A 105 3.71 -8.04 -4.96
C ALA A 105 2.89 -7.51 -6.14
N SER A 106 1.86 -6.70 -5.86
CA SER A 106 1.04 -6.08 -6.91
C SER A 106 1.84 -5.12 -7.80
N LEU A 107 2.84 -4.41 -7.26
CA LEU A 107 3.73 -3.55 -8.05
C LEU A 107 4.71 -4.35 -8.92
N ILE A 108 5.15 -5.54 -8.48
CA ILE A 108 5.94 -6.44 -9.31
C ILE A 108 5.12 -6.92 -10.51
N VAL A 109 3.86 -7.33 -10.28
CA VAL A 109 2.94 -7.71 -11.36
C VAL A 109 2.70 -6.54 -12.31
N ALA A 110 2.46 -5.34 -11.78
CA ALA A 110 2.29 -4.13 -12.59
C ALA A 110 3.56 -3.81 -13.42
N ALA A 111 4.76 -4.02 -12.86
CA ALA A 111 6.02 -3.82 -13.57
C ALA A 111 6.17 -4.77 -14.77
N MET A 112 5.84 -6.06 -14.59
CA MET A 112 5.88 -7.04 -15.67
C MET A 112 4.92 -6.66 -16.81
N LEU A 113 3.71 -6.22 -16.47
CA LEU A 113 2.72 -5.76 -17.45
C LEU A 113 3.17 -4.46 -18.16
N GLN A 114 3.81 -3.53 -17.45
CA GLN A 114 4.37 -2.31 -18.07
C GLN A 114 5.46 -2.63 -19.10
N LEU A 115 6.27 -3.68 -18.87
CA LEU A 115 7.24 -4.15 -19.88
C LEU A 115 6.52 -4.65 -21.14
N MET A 116 5.43 -5.39 -20.99
CA MET A 116 4.62 -5.87 -22.13
C MET A 116 4.00 -4.70 -22.93
N PHE A 117 3.67 -3.59 -22.26
CA PHE A 117 3.15 -2.38 -22.90
C PHE A 117 4.25 -1.44 -23.42
N GLY A 118 5.53 -1.84 -23.41
CA GLY A 118 6.64 -1.04 -23.93
C GLY A 118 6.98 0.19 -23.08
N ARG A 119 6.71 0.15 -21.77
CA ARG A 119 6.94 1.25 -20.82
C ARG A 119 8.03 0.90 -19.79
N PRO A 120 9.30 0.75 -20.21
CA PRO A 120 10.37 0.25 -19.34
C PRO A 120 10.70 1.17 -18.16
N GLY A 121 10.60 2.48 -18.33
CA GLY A 121 10.86 3.44 -17.22
C GLY A 121 9.87 3.29 -16.07
N LEU A 122 8.58 3.13 -16.39
CA LEU A 122 7.54 2.91 -15.39
C LEU A 122 7.64 1.50 -14.77
N ALA A 123 8.01 0.51 -15.58
CA ALA A 123 8.27 -0.84 -15.08
C ALA A 123 9.39 -0.86 -14.03
N ALA A 124 10.52 -0.18 -14.31
CA ALA A 124 11.62 -0.08 -13.37
C ALA A 124 11.20 0.60 -12.06
N ALA A 125 10.45 1.72 -12.14
CA ALA A 125 9.95 2.41 -10.96
C ALA A 125 9.02 1.51 -10.11
N CYS A 126 8.10 0.78 -10.76
CA CYS A 126 7.20 -0.15 -10.07
C CYS A 126 7.97 -1.31 -9.42
N ALA A 127 8.96 -1.88 -10.12
CA ALA A 127 9.78 -2.96 -9.59
C ALA A 127 10.58 -2.52 -8.36
N VAL A 128 11.26 -1.37 -8.44
CA VAL A 128 12.04 -0.81 -7.33
C VAL A 128 11.13 -0.50 -6.14
N ALA A 129 9.99 0.15 -6.36
CA ALA A 129 9.04 0.45 -5.30
C ALA A 129 8.45 -0.83 -4.67
N GLY A 130 8.12 -1.85 -5.49
CA GLY A 130 7.62 -3.13 -5.03
C GLY A 130 8.62 -3.87 -4.14
N ILE A 131 9.89 -3.94 -4.58
CA ILE A 131 10.98 -4.53 -3.79
C ILE A 131 11.20 -3.76 -2.49
N ALA A 132 11.20 -2.43 -2.54
CA ALA A 132 11.38 -1.61 -1.34
C ALA A 132 10.28 -1.87 -0.29
N LEU A 133 9.02 -2.01 -0.73
CA LEU A 133 7.91 -2.38 0.16
C LEU A 133 8.11 -3.77 0.76
N MET A 134 8.47 -4.77 -0.04
CA MET A 134 8.73 -6.13 0.48
C MET A 134 9.90 -6.17 1.47
N ILE A 135 10.96 -5.38 1.25
CA ILE A 135 12.10 -5.28 2.18
C ILE A 135 11.68 -4.57 3.46
N ALA A 136 10.88 -3.50 3.36
CA ALA A 136 10.36 -2.79 4.52
C ALA A 136 9.54 -3.73 5.41
N GLU A 137 8.70 -4.56 4.80
CA GLU A 137 7.93 -5.58 5.48
C GLU A 137 8.80 -6.62 6.18
N TYR A 138 9.80 -7.15 5.47
CA TYR A 138 10.72 -8.12 6.04
C TYR A 138 11.42 -7.51 7.26
N ARG A 139 11.85 -6.24 7.19
CA ARG A 139 12.47 -5.58 8.34
C ARG A 139 11.54 -5.41 9.54
N SER A 140 10.26 -5.08 9.33
CA SER A 140 9.30 -4.98 10.43
C SER A 140 8.95 -6.31 11.09
N ALA A 141 9.15 -7.44 10.43
CA ALA A 141 8.89 -8.77 11.00
C ALA A 141 10.01 -9.29 11.92
N PHE A 142 11.20 -8.69 11.89
CA PHE A 142 12.39 -9.16 12.63
C PHE A 142 12.95 -8.16 13.66
N ILE A 143 12.25 -7.06 13.90
CA ILE A 143 12.57 -6.05 14.94
C ILE A 143 11.48 -6.14 16.01
#